data_AF-A0A564WV36-F1
#
_entry.id   AF-A0A564WV36-F1
#
_cell.length_a   1.000
_cell.length_b   1.000
_cell.length_c   1.000
_cell.angle_alpha   90.00
_cell.angle_beta   90.00
_cell.angle_gamma   90.00
#
_symmetry.space_group_name_H-M   'P 1'
#
loop_
_entity.id
_entity.type
_entity.pdbx_description
1 polymer ?
#
loop_
_entity_poly.entity_id
_entity_poly.type
_entity_poly.pdbx_seq_one_letter_code
_entity_poly.pdbx_strand_id
1 'polypeptide(L)' 'MPNDFIVRPKCTDKKEDRSITMTIRLERELQEQYDDLSAKSGRSRNELMCMALRYALDNLKFIE' A
#
# COMPACT_ATOMS: atom_id res chain seq x y z
N MET A 1 -30.64 -7.26 27.13
CA MET A 1 -29.54 -6.29 27.30
C MET A 1 -29.17 -5.80 25.91
N PRO A 2 -29.07 -4.50 25.64
CA PRO A 2 -28.75 -4.01 24.30
C PRO A 2 -27.29 -4.37 23.97
N ASN A 3 -27.07 -4.80 22.72
CA ASN A 3 -25.74 -5.06 22.16
C ASN A 3 -25.05 -3.72 21.91
N ASP A 4 -24.53 -3.11 22.96
CA ASP A 4 -23.91 -1.79 22.84
C ASP A 4 -22.58 -1.91 22.07
N PHE A 5 -22.44 -1.06 21.06
CA PHE A 5 -21.20 -0.92 20.29
C PHE A 5 -20.20 -0.05 21.08
N ILE A 6 -19.36 -0.72 21.88
CA ILE A 6 -18.38 -0.05 22.74
C ILE A 6 -17.15 0.33 21.93
N VAL A 7 -16.96 1.62 21.70
CA VAL A 7 -15.73 2.19 21.12
C VAL A 7 -14.69 2.39 22.23
N ARG A 8 -13.49 1.85 22.04
CA ARG A 8 -12.34 2.03 22.96
C ARG A 8 -11.25 2.88 22.28
N PRO A 9 -10.48 3.68 23.03
CA PRO A 9 -9.33 4.38 22.50
C PRO A 9 -8.33 3.41 21.86
N LYS A 10 -7.75 3.80 20.71
CA LYS A 10 -6.70 3.02 20.04
C LYS A 10 -5.50 2.89 20.98
N CYS A 11 -5.12 1.65 21.35
CA CYS A 11 -3.86 1.40 22.06
C CYS A 11 -2.69 1.84 21.17
N THR A 12 -1.87 2.76 21.66
CA THR A 12 -0.71 3.34 20.94
C THR A 12 0.59 2.56 21.19
N ASP A 13 0.51 1.27 21.52
CA ASP A 13 1.69 0.43 21.62
C ASP A 13 2.33 0.31 20.23
N LYS A 14 3.50 0.95 20.11
CA LYS A 14 4.24 1.40 18.92
C LYS A 14 4.65 0.33 17.88
N LYS A 15 4.01 -0.83 17.85
CA LYS A 15 4.28 -1.90 16.86
C LYS A 15 3.42 -1.81 15.61
N GLU A 16 2.26 -1.15 15.65
CA GLU A 16 1.30 -1.16 14.53
C GLU A 16 1.50 -0.06 13.47
N ASP A 17 2.15 1.07 13.77
CA ASP A 17 2.30 2.19 12.81
C ASP A 17 3.57 2.06 11.92
N ARG A 18 3.77 0.90 11.26
CA ARG A 18 4.86 0.75 10.26
C ARG A 18 4.48 1.20 8.85
N SER A 19 3.20 1.42 8.60
CA SER A 19 2.69 1.88 7.31
C SER A 19 2.43 3.38 7.34
N ILE A 20 3.03 4.10 6.39
CA ILE A 20 2.76 5.51 6.15
C ILE A 20 1.92 5.63 4.88
N THR A 21 0.83 6.39 4.93
CA THR A 21 0.04 6.70 3.73
C THR A 21 0.71 7.81 2.94
N MET A 22 0.96 7.56 1.66
CA MET A 22 1.54 8.51 0.72
C MET A 22 0.63 8.64 -0.50
N THR A 23 0.35 9.87 -0.93
CA THR A 23 -0.42 10.15 -2.14
C THR A 23 0.54 10.38 -3.31
N ILE A 24 0.37 9.60 -4.38
CA ILE A 24 1.16 9.75 -5.62
C ILE A 24 0.24 10.08 -6.79
N ARG A 25 0.72 10.90 -7.72
CA ARG A 25 0.07 11.11 -9.02
C ARG A 25 0.70 10.16 -10.03
N LEU A 26 -0.14 9.47 -10.79
CA LEU A 26 0.29 8.45 -11.74
C LEU A 26 -0.44 8.67 -13.07
N GLU A 27 0.18 8.29 -14.18
CA GLU A 27 -0.48 8.28 -15.48
C GLU A 27 -1.58 7.22 -15.53
N ARG A 28 -2.65 7.49 -16.29
CA ARG A 28 -3.81 6.61 -16.41
C ARG A 28 -3.41 5.22 -16.92
N GLU A 29 -2.57 5.17 -17.95
CA GLU A 29 -2.13 3.92 -18.57
C GLU A 29 -1.37 3.03 -17.58
N LEU A 30 -0.55 3.62 -16.71
CA LEU A 30 0.17 2.86 -15.69
C LEU A 30 -0.78 2.35 -14.60
N GLN A 31 -1.82 3.10 -14.25
CA GLN A 31 -2.84 2.65 -13.32
C GLN A 31 -3.61 1.44 -13.89
N GLU A 32 -3.98 1.49 -15.17
CA GLU A 32 -4.67 0.40 -15.86
C GLU A 32 -3.84 -0.88 -15.90
N GLN A 33 -2.51 -0.78 -16.10
CA GLN A 33 -1.61 -1.93 -16.01
C GLN A 33 -1.61 -2.57 -14.61
N TYR A 34 -1.65 -1.77 -13.54
CA TYR A 34 -1.76 -2.29 -12.18
C TYR A 34 -3.15 -2.91 -11.90
N ASP A 35 -4.22 -2.37 -12.48
CA ASP A 35 -5.56 -2.96 -12.39
C ASP A 35 -5.59 -4.35 -13.06
N ASP A 36 -5.02 -4.50 -14.26
CA ASP A 36 -4.90 -5.78 -14.96
C ASP A 36 -4.06 -6.79 -14.18
N LEU A 37 -2.92 -6.35 -13.62
CA LEU A 37 -2.06 -7.19 -12.78
C LEU A 37 -2.77 -7.61 -11.49
N SER A 38 -3.55 -6.71 -10.89
CA SER A 38 -4.35 -6.99 -9.70
C SER A 38 -5.38 -8.08 -10.00
N ALA A 39 -6.11 -7.97 -11.12
CA ALA A 39 -7.08 -8.96 -11.56
C ALA A 39 -6.44 -10.34 -11.82
N LYS A 40 -5.25 -10.38 -12.40
CA LYS A 40 -4.53 -11.63 -12.72
C LYS A 40 -3.88 -12.30 -11.51
N SER A 41 -3.37 -11.52 -10.57
CA SER A 41 -2.58 -12.02 -9.44
C SER A 41 -3.37 -12.24 -8.15
N GLY A 42 -4.56 -11.65 -8.03
CA GLY A 42 -5.34 -11.64 -6.78
C GLY A 42 -4.76 -10.71 -5.70
N ARG A 43 -3.72 -9.93 -6.01
CA ARG A 43 -3.12 -8.93 -5.11
C ARG A 43 -3.75 -7.57 -5.31
N SER A 44 -3.76 -6.74 -4.27
CA SER A 44 -4.21 -5.36 -4.41
C SER A 44 -3.22 -4.52 -5.22
N ARG A 45 -3.71 -3.46 -5.89
CA ARG A 45 -2.85 -2.46 -6.54
C ARG A 45 -1.77 -1.92 -5.60
N ASN A 46 -2.13 -1.60 -4.36
CA ASN A 46 -1.19 -1.04 -3.39
C ASN A 46 -0.08 -2.05 -3.07
N GLU A 47 -0.41 -3.32 -2.92
CA GLU A 47 0.59 -4.37 -2.69
C GLU A 47 1.54 -4.48 -3.88
N LEU A 48 1.01 -4.51 -5.11
CA LEU A 48 1.80 -4.55 -6.33
C LEU A 48 2.71 -3.32 -6.48
N MET A 49 2.19 -2.11 -6.20
CA MET A 49 2.98 -0.88 -6.23
C MET A 49 4.09 -0.89 -5.18
N CYS A 50 3.81 -1.34 -3.95
CA CYS A 50 4.84 -1.46 -2.91
C CYS A 50 5.94 -2.45 -3.30
N MET A 51 5.59 -3.58 -3.93
CA MET A 51 6.57 -4.53 -4.45
C MET A 51 7.40 -3.93 -5.57
N ALA A 52 6.77 -3.24 -6.53
CA ALA A 52 7.45 -2.58 -7.63
C ALA A 52 8.39 -1.48 -7.16
N LEU A 53 7.97 -0.66 -6.19
CA LEU A 53 8.81 0.38 -5.58
C LEU A 53 10.02 -0.21 -4.85
N ARG A 54 9.84 -1.31 -4.12
CA ARG A 54 10.95 -2.03 -3.48
C ARG A 54 11.94 -2.53 -4.51
N TYR A 55 11.45 -3.23 -5.52
CA TYR A 55 12.26 -3.74 -6.61
C TYR A 55 13.02 -2.60 -7.33
N ALA A 56 12.35 -1.48 -7.61
CA ALA A 56 12.97 -0.32 -8.23
C ALA A 56 14.13 0.21 -7.38
N LEU A 57 13.96 0.36 -6.07
CA LEU A 57 15.04 0.80 -5.17
C LEU A 57 16.21 -0.18 -5.13
N ASP A 58 15.94 -1.48 -5.10
CA ASP A 58 16.98 -2.51 -5.05
C ASP A 58 17.82 -2.55 -6.34
N ASN A 59 17.25 -2.12 -7.46
CA ASN A 59 17.90 -2.13 -8.78
C ASN A 59 18.33 -0.73 -9.26
N LEU A 60 17.95 0.33 -8.54
CA LEU A 60 18.30 1.70 -8.89
C LEU A 60 19.79 1.91 -8.63
N LYS A 61 20.47 2.48 -9.61
CA LYS A 61 21.84 2.96 -9.47
C LYS A 61 21.82 4.48 -9.50
N PHE A 62 22.32 5.08 -8.43
CA PHE A 62 22.61 6.50 -8.40
C PHE A 62 24.00 6.71 -9.01
N ILE A 63 24.10 7.55 -10.04
CA ILE A 63 25.36 7.94 -10.67
C ILE A 63 25.51 9.43 -10.45
N GLU A 64 26.64 9.85 -9.90
CA GLU A 64 27.06 11.25 -9.75
C GLU A 64 27.67 11.80 -11.04
#